data_AF-A0A2V9FRL4-F1
#
_entry.id   AF-A0A2V9FRL4-F1
#
_cell.length_a   1.000
_cell.length_b   1.000
_cell.length_c   1.000
_cell.angle_alpha   90.00
_cell.angle_beta   90.00
_cell.angle_gamma   90.00
#
_symmetry.space_group_name_H-M   'P 1'
#
loop_
_entity.id
_entity.type
_entity.pdbx_description
1 polymer ?
#
loop_
_entity_poly.entity_id
_entity_poly.type
_entity_poly.pdbx_seq_one_letter_code
_entity_poly.pdbx_strand_id
1 'polypeptide(L)'
;MIICDLCGEARDCRQKEIDGKEYDICSECWNPFAQKLRGKGRVKNRETVFLPAPRIVKEREEEEPRPLPGEPPKIWGGGKRPH
;
A
#
# COMPACT_ATOMS: atom_id res chain seq x y z
N MET A 1 6.45 34.13 12.80
CA MET A 1 5.04 34.01 13.24
C MET A 1 4.22 33.66 12.01
N ILE A 2 3.61 32.48 11.98
CA ILE A 2 2.79 31.99 10.87
C ILE A 2 1.43 31.57 11.45
N ILE A 3 0.41 31.48 10.60
CA ILE A 3 -0.93 31.06 11.02
C ILE A 3 -0.89 29.57 11.34
N CYS A 4 -1.33 29.19 12.52
CA CYS A 4 -1.44 27.79 12.91
C CYS A 4 -2.60 27.12 12.18
N ASP A 5 -2.35 25.99 11.50
CA ASP A 5 -3.41 25.23 10.81
C ASP A 5 -4.47 24.65 11.76
N LEU A 6 -4.15 24.54 13.05
CA LEU A 6 -5.05 23.96 14.06
C LEU A 6 -5.88 24.99 14.80
N CYS A 7 -5.31 26.12 15.23
CA CYS A 7 -6.04 27.15 15.98
C CYS A 7 -6.35 28.42 15.17
N GLY A 8 -5.76 28.59 13.99
CA GLY A 8 -5.98 29.77 13.14
C GLY A 8 -5.32 31.05 13.64
N GLU A 9 -4.55 31.01 14.73
CA GLU A 9 -3.87 32.17 15.30
C GLU A 9 -2.45 32.32 14.73
N ALA A 10 -2.00 33.58 14.58
CA ALA A 10 -0.61 33.87 14.22
C ALA A 10 0.30 33.64 15.44
N ARG A 11 1.06 32.55 15.44
CA ARG A 11 1.96 32.17 16.54
C ARG A 11 3.31 31.70 16.01
N ASP A 12 4.20 31.34 16.93
CA ASP A 12 5.44 30.62 16.60
C ASP A 12 5.11 29.14 16.35
N CYS A 13 4.72 28.84 15.11
CA CYS A 13 4.48 27.48 14.65
C CYS A 13 5.76 26.87 14.08
N ARG A 14 5.85 25.54 14.17
CA ARG A 14 6.88 24.75 13.48
C ARG A 14 6.22 23.85 12.46
N GLN A 15 6.86 23.71 11.31
CA GLN A 15 6.47 22.75 10.28
C GLN A 15 6.59 21.32 10.82
N LYS A 16 5.52 20.54 10.64
CA LYS A 16 5.40 19.14 11.05
C LYS A 16 4.84 18.31 9.92
N GLU A 17 5.43 17.15 9.67
CA GLU A 17 4.87 16.15 8.76
C GLU A 17 3.96 15.19 9.54
N ILE A 18 2.71 15.06 9.10
CA ILE A 18 1.71 14.13 9.64
C ILE A 18 1.05 13.43 8.44
N ASP A 19 1.12 12.10 8.41
CA ASP A 19 0.49 11.29 7.33
C ASP A 19 0.93 11.71 5.91
N GLY A 20 2.19 12.12 5.75
CA GLY A 20 2.75 12.57 4.46
C GLY A 20 2.31 13.97 4.02
N LYS A 21 1.70 14.76 4.92
CA LYS A 21 1.34 16.15 4.68
C LYS A 21 2.04 17.07 5.67
N GLU A 22 2.44 18.24 5.19
CA GLU A 22 3.13 19.26 5.98
C GLU A 22 2.11 20.25 6.58
N TYR A 23 2.28 20.57 7.86
CA TYR A 23 1.42 21.46 8.62
C TYR A 23 2.23 22.42 9.49
N ASP A 24 1.78 23.66 9.61
CA ASP A 24 2.33 24.65 10.51
C ASP A 24 1.56 24.66 11.83
N ILE A 25 2.16 24.07 12.86
CA ILE A 25 1.49 23.85 14.14
C ILE A 25 2.27 24.48 15.29
N CYS A 26 1.57 25.24 16.15
CA CYS A 26 2.14 25.80 17.38
C CYS A 26 2.34 24.73 18.46
N SER A 27 3.28 24.97 19.39
CA SER A 27 3.62 24.01 20.45
C SER A 27 2.43 23.63 21.34
N GLU A 28 1.50 24.56 21.58
CA GLU A 28 0.28 24.33 22.36
C GLU A 28 -0.68 23.35 21.67
N CYS A 29 -0.84 23.47 20.35
CA CYS A 29 -1.67 22.55 19.56
C CYS A 29 -0.97 21.21 19.32
N TRP A 30 0.35 21.20 19.15
CA TRP A 30 1.12 19.97 18.88
C TRP A 30 1.08 18.99 20.06
N ASN A 31 1.19 19.49 21.30
CA ASN A 31 1.32 18.62 22.47
C ASN A 31 0.12 17.66 22.70
N PRO A 32 -1.15 18.13 22.71
CA PRO A 32 -2.30 17.25 22.78
C PRO A 32 -2.50 16.42 21.50
N PHE A 33 -2.12 16.97 20.34
CA PHE A 33 -2.24 16.28 19.06
C PHE A 33 -1.29 15.07 18.97
N ALA A 34 -0.03 15.23 19.39
CA ALA A 34 0.96 14.17 19.45
C ALA A 34 0.56 13.03 20.40
N GLN A 35 -0.12 13.34 21.51
CA GLN A 35 -0.69 12.31 22.39
C GLN A 35 -1.80 11.50 21.69
N LYS A 36 -2.69 12.17 20.95
CA LYS A 36 -3.74 11.50 20.16
C LYS A 36 -3.16 10.63 19.03
N LEU A 37 -2.10 11.09 18.36
CA LEU A 37 -1.39 10.31 17.34
C LEU A 37 -0.71 9.06 17.92
N ARG A 38 -0.15 9.15 19.14
CA ARG A 38 0.43 7.99 19.84
C ARG A 38 -0.62 6.92 20.21
N GLY A 39 -1.85 7.32 20.49
CA GLY A 39 -2.89 6.46 21.09
C GLY A 39 -3.69 5.54 20.14
N LYS A 40 -3.46 5.59 18.82
CA LYS A 40 -4.21 4.76 17.85
C LYS A 40 -3.30 4.08 16.83
N GLY A 41 -2.13 3.61 17.29
CA GLY A 41 -1.42 2.57 16.57
C GLY A 41 -2.28 1.32 16.57
N ARG A 42 -3.02 1.06 15.48
CA ARG A 42 -3.51 -0.29 15.18
C ARG A 42 -2.32 -1.22 15.43
N VAL A 43 -2.52 -2.23 16.27
CA VAL A 43 -1.57 -3.33 16.44
C VAL A 43 -1.11 -3.71 15.04
N LYS A 44 0.18 -3.51 14.74
CA LYS A 44 0.77 -4.03 13.50
C LYS A 44 0.79 -5.55 13.64
N ASN A 45 -0.38 -6.20 13.56
CA ASN A 45 -0.46 -7.56 13.07
C ASN A 45 -0.13 -7.48 11.57
N ARG A 46 1.15 -7.23 11.27
CA ARG A 46 1.75 -7.77 10.06
C ARG A 46 1.75 -9.26 10.30
N GLU A 47 0.63 -9.92 10.01
CA GLU A 47 0.71 -11.32 9.63
C GLU A 47 1.56 -11.31 8.36
N THR A 48 2.86 -11.50 8.55
CA THR A 48 3.79 -11.65 7.44
C THR A 48 3.43 -13.01 6.87
N VAL A 49 2.56 -13.01 5.87
CA VAL A 49 2.26 -14.22 5.12
C VAL A 49 3.56 -14.59 4.43
N PHE A 50 4.26 -15.58 4.99
CA PHE A 50 5.38 -16.22 4.34
C PHE A 50 4.81 -16.96 3.13
N LEU A 51 4.85 -16.31 1.97
CA LEU A 51 4.63 -17.02 0.72
C LEU A 51 5.71 -18.12 0.63
N PRO A 52 5.34 -19.37 0.31
CA PRO A 52 6.33 -20.41 0.09
C PRO A 52 7.32 -19.93 -0.98
N ALA A 53 8.61 -20.23 -0.76
CA ALA A 53 9.68 -19.81 -1.65
C ALA A 53 9.32 -20.16 -3.11
N PRO A 54 9.46 -19.21 -4.06
CA PRO A 54 9.22 -19.52 -5.46
C PRO A 54 10.13 -20.68 -5.84
N ARG A 55 9.52 -21.76 -6.34
CA ARG A 55 10.27 -22.89 -6.89
C ARG A 55 11.16 -22.29 -7.97
N ILE A 56 12.48 -22.37 -7.77
CA ILE A 56 13.45 -22.16 -8.82
C ILE A 56 13.10 -23.18 -9.91
N VAL A 57 12.39 -22.72 -10.93
CA VAL A 57 12.16 -23.50 -12.15
C VAL A 57 13.53 -23.56 -12.80
N LYS A 58 14.24 -24.68 -12.58
CA LYS A 58 15.29 -25.11 -13.48
C LYS A 58 14.64 -25.23 -14.85
N GLU A 59 15.00 -24.32 -15.75
CA GLU A 59 14.86 -24.48 -17.19
C GLU A 59 15.44 -25.84 -17.57
N ARG A 60 14.61 -26.80 -18.01
CA ARG A 60 14.95 -27.80 -19.03
C ARG A 60 13.78 -28.70 -19.46
N GLU A 61 13.62 -28.77 -20.79
CA GLU A 61 13.00 -29.81 -21.63
C GLU A 61 11.46 -29.97 -21.66
N GLU A 62 10.89 -29.40 -22.73
CA GLU A 62 9.97 -30.02 -23.70
C GLU A 62 9.40 -31.41 -23.32
N GLU A 63 8.17 -31.44 -22.80
CA GLU A 63 7.17 -32.44 -23.20
C GLU A 63 5.78 -31.83 -22.98
N GLU A 64 4.98 -31.77 -24.05
CA GLU A 64 3.65 -31.17 -24.10
C GLU A 64 2.69 -31.87 -23.09
N PRO A 65 2.15 -31.19 -22.07
CA PRO A 65 1.24 -31.84 -21.13
C PRO A 65 -0.14 -32.00 -21.77
N ARG A 66 -0.55 -33.26 -21.99
CA ARG A 66 -1.93 -33.60 -22.38
C ARG A 66 -2.91 -33.02 -21.35
N PRO A 67 -4.05 -32.44 -21.78
CA PRO A 67 -5.01 -31.86 -20.85
C PRO A 67 -5.62 -32.93 -19.93
N LEU A 68 -5.68 -32.63 -18.63
CA LEU A 68 -6.24 -33.50 -17.61
C LEU A 68 -7.78 -33.60 -17.74
N PRO A 69 -8.39 -34.75 -17.39
CA PRO A 69 -9.83 -34.92 -17.53
C PRO A 69 -10.57 -34.00 -16.55
N GLY A 70 -11.28 -33.00 -17.08
CA GLY A 70 -12.11 -32.09 -16.29
C GLY A 70 -11.91 -30.60 -16.58
N GLU A 71 -10.95 -30.22 -17.44
CA GLU A 71 -10.84 -28.83 -17.87
C GLU A 71 -11.88 -28.50 -18.95
N PRO A 72 -12.61 -27.38 -18.85
CA PRO A 72 -13.49 -26.92 -19.91
C PRO A 72 -12.66 -26.59 -21.17
N PRO A 73 -13.18 -26.87 -22.39
CA PRO A 73 -12.42 -26.70 -23.62
C PRO A 73 -12.02 -25.24 -23.83
N LYS A 74 -10.76 -25.04 -24.22
CA LYS A 74 -10.19 -23.71 -24.49
C LYS A 74 -10.65 -23.24 -25.87
N ILE A 75 -11.57 -22.27 -25.90
CA ILE A 75 -12.02 -21.61 -27.13
C ILE A 75 -10.90 -20.74 -27.70
N TRP A 76 -10.38 -21.11 -28.87
CA TRP A 76 -9.50 -20.24 -29.65
C TRP A 76 -10.37 -19.17 -30.34
N GLY A 77 -10.27 -17.92 -29.86
CA GLY A 77 -10.94 -16.78 -30.48
C GLY A 77 -10.38 -16.52 -31.89
N GLY A 78 -10.99 -17.14 -32.91
CA GLY A 78 -10.69 -16.90 -34.32
C GLY A 78 -11.21 -15.54 -34.78
N GLY A 79 -10.50 -14.46 -34.42
CA GLY A 79 -10.75 -13.14 -34.98
C GLY A 79 -10.12 -13.02 -36.37
N LYS A 80 -10.81 -13.45 -37.44
CA LYS A 80 -10.49 -12.99 -38.79
C LYS A 80 -10.69 -11.48 -38.83
N ARG A 81 -9.60 -10.71 -38.90
CA ARG A 81 -9.67 -9.30 -39.33
C ARG A 81 -9.72 -9.30 -40.87
N PRO A 82 -10.77 -8.75 -41.52
CA PRO A 82 -10.72 -8.49 -42.95
C PRO A 82 -9.78 -7.29 -43.23
N HIS A 83 -9.07 -7.37 -44.35
CA HIS A 83 -8.16 -6.37 -44.89
C HIS A 83 -8.93 -5.25 -45.61
#